data_AF-A0A496R9W0-F1
#
_entry.id   AF-A0A496R9W0-F1
#
_cell.length_a   1.000
_cell.length_b   1.000
_cell.length_c   1.000
_cell.angle_alpha   90.00
_cell.angle_beta   90.00
_cell.angle_gamma   90.00
#
_symmetry.space_group_name_H-M   'P 1'
#
loop_
_entity.id
_entity.type
_entity.pdbx_description
1 polymer ?
#
loop_
_entity_poly.entity_id
_entity_poly.type
_entity_poly.pdbx_seq_one_letter_code
_entity_poly.pdbx_strand_id
1 'polypeptide(L)' 'MIGNIWGIAFSSFLSRLKGKPTGKTNFLYEISIMLSIVPFLPVAIVHALVAKIIGLPVLSFKESGL' A
#
# COMPACT_ATOMS: atom_id res chain seq x y z
N MET A 1 -7.21 1.21 5.61
CA MET A 1 -7.23 -0.28 5.65
C MET A 1 -6.18 -0.93 4.75
N ILE A 2 -5.79 -0.34 3.61
CA ILE A 2 -4.82 -0.94 2.67
C ILE A 2 -3.43 -1.23 3.28
N GLY A 3 -2.99 -0.43 4.25
CA GLY A 3 -1.72 -0.66 4.97
C GLY A 3 -1.66 -1.98 5.74
N ASN A 4 -2.79 -2.43 6.31
CA ASN A 4 -2.84 -3.71 7.01
C ASN A 4 -2.71 -4.89 6.05
N ILE A 5 -3.28 -4.78 4.84
CA ILE A 5 -3.21 -5.82 3.81
C ILE A 5 -1.76 -5.97 3.33
N TRP A 6 -1.08 -4.86 3.06
CA TRP A 6 0.34 -4.84 2.71
C TRP A 6 1.22 -5.39 3.84
N GLY A 7 0.95 -5.01 5.10
CA GLY A 7 1.68 -5.51 6.26
C GLY A 7 1.54 -7.02 6.46
N ILE A 8 0.34 -7.58 6.27
CA ILE A 8 0.08 -9.03 6.35
C ILE A 8 0.78 -9.78 5.22
N ALA A 9 0.71 -9.27 3.99
CA ALA A 9 1.39 -9.88 2.84
C ALA A 9 2.91 -9.89 3.05
N PHE A 10 3.48 -8.77 3.48
CA PHE A 10 4.92 -8.65 3.76
C PHE A 10 5.37 -9.55 4.92
N SER A 11 4.62 -9.58 6.02
CA SER A 11 4.93 -10.42 7.17
C SER A 11 4.83 -11.91 6.84
N SER A 12 3.86 -12.30 6.01
CA SER A 12 3.69 -13.69 5.56
C SER A 12 4.81 -14.11 4.60
N PHE A 13 5.20 -13.23 3.68
CA PHE A 13 6.35 -13.44 2.79
C PHE A 13 7.66 -13.61 3.57
N LEU A 14 7.91 -12.73 4.55
CA LEU A 14 9.09 -12.82 5.42
C LEU A 14 9.08 -14.11 6.26
N SER A 15 7.91 -14.54 6.73
CA SER A 15 7.75 -15.79 7.48
C SER A 15 8.05 -17.01 6.60
N ARG A 16 7.70 -16.98 5.31
CA ARG A 16 8.07 -18.01 4.33
C ARG A 16 9.57 -18.05 4.06
N LEU A 17 10.23 -16.89 3.91
CA LEU A 17 11.69 -16.82 3.79
C LEU A 17 12.41 -17.38 5.02
N LYS A 18 11.82 -17.23 6.21
CA LYS A 18 12.30 -17.81 7.48
C LYS A 18 11.94 -19.29 7.66
N GLY A 19 11.32 -19.93 6.67
CA GLY A 19 10.92 -21.36 6.72
C GLY A 19 9.71 -21.67 7.60
N LYS A 20 8.98 -20.65 8.08
CA LYS A 20 7.76 -20.80 8.91
C LYS A 20 6.53 -20.25 8.17
N PRO A 21 6.05 -20.93 7.11
CA PRO A 21 4.86 -20.48 6.40
C PRO A 21 3.65 -20.48 7.36
N THR A 22 2.89 -19.38 7.38
CA THR A 22 1.72 -19.21 8.26
C THR A 22 0.47 -19.95 7.77
N GLY A 23 0.50 -20.50 6.54
CA GLY A 23 -0.59 -21.27 5.94
C GLY A 23 -1.86 -20.48 5.56
N LYS A 24 -1.94 -19.21 5.92
CA LYS A 24 -3.13 -18.36 5.73
C LYS A 24 -3.20 -17.67 4.36
N THR A 25 -2.06 -17.53 3.68
CA THR A 25 -1.93 -16.82 2.40
C THR A 25 -1.03 -17.61 1.46
N ASN A 26 -1.26 -17.51 0.15
CA ASN A 26 -0.44 -18.16 -0.86
C ASN A 26 0.74 -17.29 -1.30
N PHE A 27 1.84 -17.90 -1.70
CA PHE A 27 3.04 -17.18 -2.17
C PHE A 27 2.74 -16.23 -3.34
N LEU A 28 1.96 -16.70 -4.33
CA LEU A 28 1.52 -15.88 -5.46
C LEU A 28 0.67 -14.68 -5.02
N TYR A 29 -0.17 -14.85 -4.00
CA TYR A 29 -1.01 -13.77 -3.47
C TYR A 29 -0.14 -12.71 -2.79
N GLU A 30 0.82 -13.12 -1.96
CA GLU A 30 1.76 -12.22 -1.27
C GLU A 30 2.57 -11.38 -2.27
N ILE A 31 3.13 -12.03 -3.30
CA ILE A 31 3.85 -11.34 -4.40
C ILE A 31 2.92 -10.42 -5.19
N SER A 32 1.70 -10.84 -5.49
CA SER A 32 0.74 -10.01 -6.23
C SER A 32 0.38 -8.73 -5.48
N ILE A 33 0.23 -8.81 -4.14
CA ILE A 33 0.03 -7.63 -3.30
C ILE A 33 1.27 -6.73 -3.32
N MET A 34 2.48 -7.29 -3.22
CA MET A 34 3.72 -6.50 -3.29
C MET A 34 3.94 -5.84 -4.67
N LEU A 35 3.56 -6.51 -5.76
CA LEU A 35 3.61 -5.95 -7.12
C LEU A 35 2.47 -4.98 -7.40
N SER A 36 1.45 -4.91 -6.56
CA SER A 36 0.32 -4.00 -6.77
C SER A 36 0.76 -2.53 -6.77
N ILE A 37 1.94 -2.20 -6.24
CA ILE A 37 2.47 -0.84 -6.32
C ILE A 37 2.78 -0.42 -7.77
N VAL A 38 3.08 -1.36 -8.66
CA VAL A 38 3.43 -1.08 -10.06
C VAL A 38 2.28 -0.40 -10.81
N PRO A 39 1.03 -0.91 -10.80
CA PRO A 39 -0.10 -0.18 -11.40
C PRO A 39 -0.56 1.01 -10.56
N PHE A 40 -0.37 1.00 -9.24
CA PHE A 40 -0.79 2.12 -8.39
C PHE A 40 0.10 3.35 -8.54
N LEU A 41 1.38 3.18 -8.82
CA LEU A 41 2.34 4.27 -8.98
C LEU A 41 1.97 5.25 -10.11
N PRO A 42 1.70 4.82 -11.36
CA PRO A 42 1.31 5.75 -12.43
C PRO A 42 -0.04 6.41 -12.13
N VAL A 43 -0.99 5.67 -11.53
CA VAL A 43 -2.30 6.23 -11.13
C VAL A 43 -2.12 7.31 -10.06
N ALA A 44 -1.27 7.08 -9.07
CA ALA A 44 -0.97 8.06 -8.02
C ALA A 44 -0.28 9.30 -8.58
N ILE A 45 0.62 9.15 -9.56
CA ILE A 45 1.28 10.28 -10.24
C ILE A 45 0.23 11.11 -10.99
N VAL A 46 -0.61 10.48 -11.81
CA VAL A 46 -1.68 11.19 -12.55
C VAL A 46 -2.63 11.89 -11.57
N HIS A 47 -3.05 11.21 -10.52
CA HIS A 47 -3.91 11.77 -9.48
C HIS A 47 -3.27 13.00 -8.81
N ALA A 48 -1.99 12.93 -8.44
CA ALA A 48 -1.27 14.03 -7.82
C ALA A 48 -1.12 15.23 -8.77
N LEU A 49 -0.87 14.98 -10.06
CA LEU A 49 -0.80 16.04 -11.08
C LEU A 49 -2.16 16.74 -11.24
N VAL A 50 -3.25 15.99 -11.32
CA VAL A 50 -4.61 16.54 -11.42
C VAL A 50 -4.95 17.33 -10.16
N ALA A 51 -4.67 16.79 -8.97
CA ALA A 51 -4.91 17.49 -7.70
C ALA A 51 -4.13 18.81 -7.61
N LYS A 52 -2.88 18.85 -8.09
CA LYS A 52 -2.07 20.06 -8.17
C LYS A 52 -2.69 21.11 -9.10
N ILE A 53 -3.23 20.72 -10.25
CA ILE A 53 -3.87 21.63 -11.20
C ILE A 53 -5.14 22.25 -10.61
N ILE A 54 -5.93 21.46 -9.89
CA ILE A 54 -7.20 21.90 -9.29
C ILE A 54 -6.96 22.74 -8.02
N GLY A 55 -5.72 22.80 -7.51
CA GLY A 55 -5.40 23.53 -6.28
C GLY A 55 -5.99 22.87 -5.02
N LEU A 56 -6.31 21.58 -5.09
CA LEU A 56 -6.82 20.84 -3.94
C LEU A 56 -5.69 20.64 -2.92
N PRO A 57 -5.93 20.95 -1.63
CA PRO A 57 -4.96 20.64 -0.59
C PRO A 57 -4.84 19.11 -0.49
N VAL A 58 -3.71 18.58 -0.96
CA VAL A 58 -3.40 17.14 -0.91
C VAL A 58 -3.32 16.63 0.54
N LEU A 59 -2.94 17.52 1.47
CA LEU A 59 -2.93 17.29 2.91
C LEU A 59 -3.58 18.48 3.59
N SER A 60 -4.81 18.32 4.08
CA SER A 60 -5.44 19.27 4.99
C SER A 60 -5.16 18.80 6.41
N PHE A 61 -4.15 19.40 7.04
CA PHE A 61 -3.96 19.25 8.47
C PHE A 61 -4.99 20.15 9.15
N LYS A 62 -6.14 19.57 9.52
CA LYS A 62 -7.03 20.23 10.45
C LYS A 62 -6.30 20.24 11.80
N GLU A 63 -5.75 21.38 12.19
CA GLU A 63 -5.32 21.60 13.57
C GLU A 63 -6.52 21.31 14.46
N SER A 64 -6.52 20.13 15.07
CA SER A 64 -7.35 19.84 16.23
C SER A 64 -6.73 20.65 17.37
N GLY A 65 -7.16 21.90 17.50
CA GLY A 65 -6.83 22.75 18.63
C GLY A 65 -7.17 22.03 19.93
N LEU A 66 -6.11 21.71 20.67
CA LEU A 66 -6.13 21.45 22.10
C LEU A 66 -5.97 22.78 22.82
#